data_AF-A0A4R5GY19-F1
#
_entry.id   AF-A0A4R5GY19-F1
#
_cell.length_a   1.000
_cell.length_b   1.000
_cell.length_c   1.000
_cell.angle_alpha   90.00
_cell.angle_beta   90.00
_cell.angle_gamma   90.00
#
_symmetry.space_group_name_H-M   'P 1'
#
loop_
_entity.id
_entity.type
_entity.pdbx_description
1 polymer ?
#
loop_
_entity_poly.entity_id
_entity_poly.type
_entity_poly.pdbx_seq_one_letter_code
_entity_poly.pdbx_strand_id
1 'polypeptide(L)'
;MKTFVNSCIHSLLILLTFTVQTSAEELKRRASWQATFLPTENIGMAVKTINAESPLAQAGIEVGDIVLSVDNQLIEGNHQWYDITDNLTAGRDVALRVKRESKVMSISLNFPPLPLEQHSGITTEYGVIENDYGVRQRTIVTYPTNAKTQLPAIFMLQGLSCSSIESLPNRTSNYIKLLTQIVRQSDMLVMRVEKPGLGDSEGECSKTDFKQEINGYERTLQTLMDDERVDAKRIIIYGNSMGSALAPYFVNKYDLNGLISDGTFFRSWFEHMLEIERRIKVMQGLSQSDITQQMNQAYIPLYYGMLIQKQSYADLIQNNPLLAQYNYHGLQHMYGRPMSYYHQVQDFDFAGEWQKVKAPVRIRRGQYDWIMSESDNHMIVETLKKAGNTNVELAIIPKLDHWATLHESPDNSFNGKPGTWDPATANLIVKWAKELNKR
;
A
#
# COMPACT_ATOMS: atom_id res chain seq x y z
N MET A 1 45.73 2.50 79.65
CA MET A 1 46.38 3.63 78.96
C MET A 1 46.36 3.34 77.47
N LYS A 2 45.96 4.33 76.65
CA LYS A 2 45.77 4.34 75.19
C LYS A 2 44.33 4.11 74.69
N THR A 3 43.71 5.26 74.47
CA THR A 3 42.47 5.62 73.79
C THR A 3 42.45 5.22 72.31
N PHE A 4 41.30 4.73 71.85
CA PHE A 4 40.94 4.54 70.45
C PHE A 4 40.59 5.87 69.78
N VAL A 5 41.07 6.10 68.56
CA VAL A 5 40.57 7.13 67.63
C VAL A 5 40.16 6.41 66.35
N ASN A 6 38.87 6.49 66.03
CA ASN A 6 38.29 6.05 64.76
C ASN A 6 38.64 7.05 63.65
N SER A 7 39.05 6.55 62.48
CA SER A 7 39.08 7.34 61.24
C SER A 7 38.26 6.61 60.19
N CYS A 8 37.17 7.24 59.74
CA CYS A 8 36.31 6.79 58.66
C CYS A 8 36.96 7.11 57.30
N ILE A 9 37.14 6.09 56.47
CA ILE A 9 37.48 6.24 55.04
C ILE A 9 36.18 6.07 54.25
N HIS A 10 35.76 7.11 53.52
CA HIS A 10 34.69 7.02 52.53
C HIS A 10 35.28 6.58 51.18
N SER A 11 34.91 5.39 50.72
CA SER A 11 35.20 4.92 49.36
C SER A 11 34.12 5.42 48.40
N LEU A 12 34.53 6.25 47.43
CA LEU A 12 33.67 6.76 46.36
C LEU A 12 33.55 5.67 45.28
N LEU A 13 32.35 5.09 45.14
CA LEU A 13 32.04 4.08 44.12
C LEU A 13 31.57 4.78 42.84
N ILE A 14 32.38 4.76 41.78
CA ILE A 14 32.00 5.26 40.46
C ILE A 14 31.18 4.17 39.75
N LEU A 15 29.86 4.35 39.67
CA LEU A 15 28.99 3.52 38.83
C LEU A 15 29.16 3.95 37.36
N LEU A 16 29.83 3.13 36.56
CA LEU A 16 29.73 3.17 35.10
C LEU A 16 28.41 2.52 34.68
N THR A 17 27.43 3.33 34.30
CA THR A 17 26.21 2.87 33.64
C THR A 17 26.55 2.54 32.18
N PHE A 18 26.68 1.25 31.86
CA PHE A 18 26.64 0.79 30.48
C PHE A 18 25.19 0.89 29.98
N THR A 19 24.91 1.89 29.15
CA THR A 19 23.70 1.91 28.32
C THR A 19 23.82 0.79 27.30
N VAL A 20 23.12 -0.32 27.54
CA VAL A 20 22.87 -1.32 26.51
C VAL A 20 21.92 -0.67 25.51
N GLN A 21 22.45 -0.19 24.38
CA GLN A 21 21.63 0.04 23.19
C GLN A 21 21.09 -1.32 22.76
N THR A 22 19.87 -1.64 23.17
CA THR A 22 19.10 -2.71 22.56
C THR A 22 18.90 -2.32 21.11
N SER A 23 19.70 -2.87 20.20
CA SER A 23 19.33 -2.86 18.79
C SER A 23 18.04 -3.66 18.70
N ALA A 24 16.90 -2.98 18.59
CA ALA A 24 15.69 -3.64 18.14
C ALA A 24 16.07 -4.43 16.89
N GLU A 25 15.88 -5.75 16.92
CA GLU A 25 16.34 -6.64 15.84
C GLU A 25 15.80 -6.12 14.51
N GLU A 26 16.70 -5.70 13.63
CA GLU A 26 16.38 -4.99 12.40
C GLU A 26 15.53 -5.89 11.49
N LEU A 27 14.46 -5.33 10.92
CA LEU A 27 13.63 -6.06 9.95
C LEU A 27 14.49 -6.49 8.75
N LYS A 28 14.46 -7.79 8.42
CA LYS A 28 15.29 -8.36 7.35
C LYS A 28 14.92 -7.75 6.01
N ARG A 29 15.95 -7.32 5.27
CA ARG A 29 15.77 -6.75 3.93
C ARG A 29 15.17 -7.79 2.99
N ARG A 30 14.12 -7.42 2.25
CA ARG A 30 13.55 -8.28 1.20
C ARG A 30 14.53 -8.52 0.07
N ALA A 31 14.28 -9.60 -0.64
CA ALA A 31 14.98 -9.96 -1.86
C ALA A 31 13.99 -10.04 -3.03
N SER A 32 14.53 -10.20 -4.24
CA SER A 32 13.73 -10.55 -5.41
C SER A 32 14.24 -11.83 -6.02
N TRP A 33 13.36 -12.54 -6.70
CA TRP A 33 13.70 -13.73 -7.47
C TRP A 33 14.70 -13.47 -8.60
N GLN A 34 14.77 -12.22 -9.10
CA GLN A 34 15.54 -11.86 -10.31
C GLN A 34 15.19 -12.74 -11.52
N ALA A 35 13.93 -13.18 -11.55
CA ALA A 35 13.32 -14.05 -12.52
C ALA A 35 11.83 -13.68 -12.64
N THR A 36 11.20 -14.05 -13.75
CA THR A 36 9.75 -13.97 -13.91
C THR A 36 9.17 -15.36 -14.01
N PHE A 37 7.90 -15.50 -13.63
CA PHE A 37 7.23 -16.81 -13.54
C PHE A 37 5.87 -16.77 -14.22
N LEU A 38 5.39 -17.94 -14.60
CA LEU A 38 4.02 -18.18 -15.08
C LEU A 38 3.35 -19.23 -14.21
N PRO A 39 2.04 -19.08 -13.94
CA PRO A 39 1.28 -20.15 -13.30
C PRO A 39 1.28 -21.39 -14.18
N THR A 40 1.31 -22.56 -13.55
CA THR A 40 1.12 -23.85 -14.24
C THR A 40 -0.33 -24.30 -14.12
N GLU A 41 -0.74 -25.30 -14.92
CA GLU A 41 -2.07 -25.91 -14.81
C GLU A 41 -2.29 -26.64 -13.48
N ASN A 42 -1.21 -27.04 -12.81
CA ASN A 42 -1.23 -27.75 -11.54
C ASN A 42 -0.50 -26.93 -10.46
N ILE A 43 0.24 -27.59 -9.58
CA ILE A 43 1.06 -26.95 -8.55
C ILE A 43 2.34 -26.34 -9.13
N GLY A 44 2.75 -25.22 -8.56
CA GLY A 44 4.02 -24.57 -8.85
C GLY A 44 3.97 -23.49 -9.92
N MET A 45 5.10 -22.80 -10.03
CA MET A 45 5.31 -21.66 -10.92
C MET A 45 6.47 -21.96 -11.87
N ALA A 46 6.21 -21.88 -13.18
CA ALA A 46 7.21 -22.12 -14.20
C ALA A 46 8.11 -20.88 -14.39
N VAL A 47 9.42 -21.07 -14.41
CA VAL A 47 10.40 -20.01 -14.69
C VAL A 47 10.24 -19.58 -16.15
N LYS A 48 9.85 -18.33 -16.36
CA LYS A 48 9.65 -17.73 -17.68
C LYS A 48 10.91 -17.02 -18.18
N THR A 49 11.53 -16.21 -17.32
CA THR A 49 12.81 -15.57 -17.61
C THR A 49 13.68 -15.60 -16.36
N ILE A 50 14.99 -15.60 -16.55
CA ILE A 50 15.97 -15.63 -15.46
C ILE A 50 17.11 -14.68 -15.77
N ASN A 51 17.53 -13.86 -14.80
CA ASN A 51 18.75 -13.10 -14.93
C ASN A 51 19.95 -14.07 -14.81
N ALA A 52 20.88 -14.02 -15.76
CA ALA A 52 22.06 -14.89 -15.80
C ALA A 52 22.96 -14.75 -14.56
N GLU A 53 22.94 -13.58 -13.91
CA GLU A 53 23.70 -13.33 -12.67
C GLU A 53 22.93 -13.70 -11.40
N SER A 54 21.66 -14.15 -11.52
CA SER A 54 20.82 -14.42 -10.36
C SER A 54 21.27 -15.66 -9.56
N PRO A 55 20.94 -15.71 -8.26
CA PRO A 55 21.11 -16.92 -7.44
C PRO A 55 20.46 -18.17 -8.04
N LEU A 56 19.31 -18.02 -8.70
CA LEU A 56 18.64 -19.13 -9.39
C LEU A 56 19.52 -19.68 -10.53
N ALA A 57 20.06 -18.80 -11.39
CA ALA A 57 20.89 -19.21 -12.52
C ALA A 57 22.20 -19.87 -12.05
N GLN A 58 22.83 -19.29 -11.01
CA GLN A 58 24.04 -19.86 -10.39
C GLN A 58 23.79 -21.23 -9.76
N ALA A 59 22.58 -21.47 -9.26
CA ALA A 59 22.15 -22.77 -8.75
C ALA A 59 21.73 -23.77 -9.85
N GLY A 60 21.88 -23.40 -11.13
CA GLY A 60 21.57 -24.25 -12.28
C GLY A 60 20.09 -24.32 -12.65
N ILE A 61 19.25 -23.41 -12.15
CA ILE A 61 17.84 -23.30 -12.57
C ILE A 61 17.76 -22.74 -13.98
N GLU A 62 16.88 -23.30 -14.78
CA GLU A 62 16.71 -22.96 -16.19
C GLU A 62 15.27 -22.50 -16.49
N VAL A 63 15.11 -21.79 -17.62
CA VAL A 63 13.78 -21.44 -18.13
C VAL A 63 12.99 -22.72 -18.41
N GLY A 64 11.74 -22.78 -17.95
CA GLY A 64 10.88 -23.96 -18.04
C GLY A 64 10.87 -24.83 -16.80
N ASP A 65 11.84 -24.67 -15.88
CA ASP A 65 11.77 -25.32 -14.57
C ASP A 65 10.55 -24.87 -13.78
N ILE A 66 9.94 -25.79 -13.02
CA ILE A 66 8.75 -25.50 -12.20
C ILE A 66 9.15 -25.48 -10.72
N VAL A 67 9.04 -24.32 -10.08
CA VAL A 67 9.20 -24.20 -8.62
C VAL A 67 7.93 -24.73 -7.96
N LEU A 68 8.05 -25.84 -7.24
CA LEU A 68 6.94 -26.50 -6.56
C LEU A 68 6.72 -25.97 -5.14
N SER A 69 7.80 -25.67 -4.42
CA SER A 69 7.72 -25.17 -3.04
C SER A 69 8.91 -24.29 -2.67
N VAL A 70 8.70 -23.40 -1.71
CA VAL A 70 9.72 -22.51 -1.11
C VAL A 70 9.66 -22.67 0.41
N ASP A 71 10.76 -23.01 1.07
CA ASP A 71 10.85 -23.25 2.52
C ASP A 71 9.74 -24.16 3.06
N ASN A 72 9.51 -25.28 2.37
CA ASN A 72 8.45 -26.26 2.64
C ASN A 72 7.01 -25.75 2.43
N GLN A 73 6.80 -24.53 1.96
CA GLN A 73 5.49 -24.03 1.55
C GLN A 73 5.22 -24.44 0.10
N LEU A 74 4.22 -25.31 -0.10
CA LEU A 74 3.78 -25.75 -1.42
C LEU A 74 3.08 -24.60 -2.15
N ILE A 75 3.34 -24.45 -3.45
CA ILE A 75 2.69 -23.43 -4.27
C ILE A 75 1.46 -24.05 -4.96
N GLU A 76 0.30 -23.91 -4.32
CA GLU A 76 -0.97 -24.44 -4.84
C GLU A 76 -1.71 -23.46 -5.76
N GLY A 77 -1.27 -22.20 -5.80
CA GLY A 77 -1.85 -21.17 -6.66
C GLY A 77 -1.21 -19.80 -6.48
N ASN A 78 -1.72 -18.83 -7.23
CA ASN A 78 -1.14 -17.48 -7.32
C ASN A 78 -1.08 -16.76 -5.96
N HIS A 79 -2.11 -16.93 -5.13
CA HIS A 79 -2.15 -16.29 -3.81
C HIS A 79 -0.96 -16.69 -2.94
N GLN A 80 -0.75 -18.00 -2.78
CA GLN A 80 0.39 -18.54 -2.02
C GLN A 80 1.72 -18.09 -2.63
N TRP A 81 1.82 -18.06 -3.96
CA TRP A 81 3.01 -17.57 -4.65
C TRP A 81 3.32 -16.10 -4.34
N TYR A 82 2.31 -15.23 -4.31
CA TYR A 82 2.48 -13.82 -3.96
C TYR A 82 2.94 -13.66 -2.51
N ASP A 83 2.30 -14.35 -1.56
CA ASP A 83 2.71 -14.30 -0.15
C ASP A 83 4.15 -14.81 0.05
N ILE A 84 4.54 -15.88 -0.64
CA ILE A 84 5.91 -16.41 -0.64
C ILE A 84 6.89 -15.38 -1.24
N THR A 85 6.51 -14.76 -2.34
CA THR A 85 7.36 -13.78 -3.05
C THR A 85 7.56 -12.53 -2.21
N ASP A 86 6.48 -11.98 -1.64
CA ASP A 86 6.52 -10.80 -0.77
C ASP A 86 7.30 -11.12 0.52
N ASN A 87 7.27 -12.39 0.97
CA ASN A 87 8.05 -12.83 2.12
C ASN A 87 9.50 -13.24 1.85
N LEU A 88 9.99 -13.15 0.61
CA LEU A 88 11.36 -13.52 0.28
C LEU A 88 12.35 -12.54 0.92
N THR A 89 13.19 -13.03 1.84
CA THR A 89 14.21 -12.23 2.54
C THR A 89 15.61 -12.57 2.08
N ALA A 90 16.49 -11.58 2.05
CA ALA A 90 17.92 -11.77 1.82
C ALA A 90 18.66 -12.34 3.03
N GLY A 91 19.92 -12.73 2.82
CA GLY A 91 20.85 -13.04 3.92
C GLY A 91 20.57 -14.35 4.65
N ARG A 92 19.72 -15.21 4.10
CA ARG A 92 19.51 -16.58 4.55
C ARG A 92 19.40 -17.55 3.38
N ASP A 93 19.61 -18.81 3.68
CA ASP A 93 19.32 -19.88 2.74
C ASP A 93 17.81 -20.05 2.58
N VAL A 94 17.39 -20.17 1.32
CA VAL A 94 16.02 -20.42 0.89
C VAL A 94 15.99 -21.80 0.22
N ALA A 95 15.17 -22.71 0.72
CA ALA A 95 15.05 -24.06 0.19
C ALA A 95 13.97 -24.12 -0.90
N LEU A 96 14.34 -24.53 -2.11
CA LEU A 96 13.43 -24.72 -3.24
C LEU A 96 13.29 -26.20 -3.58
N ARG A 97 12.06 -26.64 -3.87
CA ARG A 97 11.83 -27.87 -4.62
C ARG A 97 11.47 -27.51 -6.04
N VAL A 98 12.25 -27.99 -7.00
CA VAL A 98 12.10 -27.66 -8.41
C VAL A 98 11.91 -28.93 -9.22
N LYS A 99 10.99 -28.90 -10.18
CA LYS A 99 10.74 -29.97 -11.13
C LYS A 99 11.28 -29.56 -12.50
N ARG A 100 12.18 -30.39 -13.02
CA ARG A 100 12.63 -30.36 -14.42
C ARG A 100 12.19 -31.64 -15.09
N GLU A 101 11.33 -31.53 -16.09
CA GLU A 101 10.70 -32.68 -16.75
C GLU A 101 10.07 -33.63 -15.73
N SER A 102 10.60 -34.85 -15.58
CA SER A 102 10.13 -35.86 -14.62
C SER A 102 10.93 -35.90 -13.30
N LYS A 103 12.00 -35.13 -13.18
CA LYS A 103 12.90 -35.15 -12.02
C LYS A 103 12.58 -33.99 -11.07
N VAL A 104 12.50 -34.29 -9.78
CA VAL A 104 12.43 -33.29 -8.71
C VAL A 104 13.80 -33.16 -8.04
N MET A 105 14.26 -31.94 -7.88
CA MET A 105 15.49 -31.58 -7.19
C MET A 105 15.21 -30.63 -6.03
N SER A 106 16.02 -30.73 -4.99
CA SER A 106 16.00 -29.80 -3.86
C SER A 106 17.26 -28.96 -3.93
N ILE A 107 17.09 -27.64 -3.89
CA ILE A 107 18.16 -26.68 -4.03
C ILE A 107 18.06 -25.71 -2.86
N SER A 108 19.20 -25.28 -2.32
CA SER A 108 19.27 -24.25 -1.30
C SER A 108 20.16 -23.13 -1.81
N LEU A 109 19.68 -21.90 -1.75
CA LEU A 109 20.39 -20.73 -2.26
C LEU A 109 20.04 -19.48 -1.47
N ASN A 110 20.93 -18.49 -1.53
CA ASN A 110 20.81 -17.22 -0.84
C ASN A 110 20.52 -16.11 -1.84
N PHE A 111 19.61 -15.20 -1.51
CA PHE A 111 19.32 -14.04 -2.35
C PHE A 111 19.97 -12.77 -1.80
N PRO A 112 20.51 -11.89 -2.67
CA PRO A 112 21.01 -10.60 -2.23
C PRO A 112 19.86 -9.66 -1.81
N PRO A 113 20.13 -8.71 -0.90
CA PRO A 113 19.14 -7.71 -0.49
C PRO A 113 18.74 -6.80 -1.65
N LEU A 114 17.47 -6.41 -1.68
CA LEU A 114 17.02 -5.32 -2.54
C LEU A 114 17.78 -4.03 -2.19
N PRO A 115 18.16 -3.22 -3.20
CA PRO A 115 18.80 -1.94 -2.95
C PRO A 115 17.89 -1.05 -2.11
N LEU A 116 18.48 -0.15 -1.32
CA LEU A 116 17.72 0.87 -0.59
C LEU A 116 17.24 1.98 -1.55
N GLU A 117 16.11 2.59 -1.23
CA GLU A 117 15.62 3.84 -1.83
C GLU A 117 16.68 4.93 -1.66
N GLN A 118 17.01 5.59 -2.77
CA GLN A 118 18.02 6.65 -2.81
C GLN A 118 17.59 7.77 -3.74
N HIS A 119 17.82 9.01 -3.30
CA HIS A 119 17.49 10.21 -4.06
C HIS A 119 18.59 11.25 -3.86
N SER A 120 18.97 11.95 -4.93
CA SER A 120 19.97 13.02 -4.82
C SER A 120 19.47 14.17 -3.94
N GLY A 121 20.27 14.57 -2.94
CA GLY A 121 19.98 15.69 -2.03
C GLY A 121 18.92 15.40 -0.95
N ILE A 122 18.46 14.17 -0.84
CA ILE A 122 17.43 13.72 0.11
C ILE A 122 18.02 12.58 0.95
N THR A 123 17.90 12.70 2.27
CA THR A 123 18.20 11.61 3.19
C THR A 123 17.02 10.64 3.24
N THR A 124 17.30 9.34 3.23
CA THR A 124 16.32 8.27 3.40
C THR A 124 16.68 7.49 4.67
N GLU A 125 15.74 7.38 5.60
CA GLU A 125 15.88 6.64 6.84
C GLU A 125 14.82 5.54 6.93
N TYR A 126 15.24 4.38 7.43
CA TYR A 126 14.37 3.24 7.66
C TYR A 126 14.16 3.08 9.16
N GLY A 127 12.90 3.06 9.59
CA GLY A 127 12.52 2.81 10.97
C GLY A 127 11.67 1.55 11.09
N VAL A 128 11.19 1.30 12.30
CA VAL A 128 10.24 0.22 12.58
C VAL A 128 9.20 0.77 13.54
N ILE A 129 7.93 0.47 13.27
CA ILE A 129 6.86 0.59 14.26
C ILE A 129 6.32 -0.80 14.54
N GLU A 130 5.84 -1.03 15.76
CA GLU A 130 5.01 -2.19 16.08
C GLU A 130 3.58 -1.69 16.26
N ASN A 131 2.66 -2.26 15.48
CA ASN A 131 1.24 -1.93 15.60
C ASN A 131 0.60 -2.68 16.78
N ASP A 132 -0.63 -2.32 17.14
CA ASP A 132 -1.32 -2.87 18.32
C ASP A 132 -1.68 -4.36 18.17
N TYR A 133 -1.46 -4.93 16.99
CA TYR A 133 -1.62 -6.36 16.68
C TYR A 133 -0.30 -7.13 16.76
N GLY A 134 0.79 -6.49 17.21
CA GLY A 134 2.11 -7.10 17.37
C GLY A 134 2.88 -7.30 16.07
N VAL A 135 2.46 -6.65 14.97
CA VAL A 135 3.18 -6.73 13.69
C VAL A 135 4.17 -5.59 13.59
N ARG A 136 5.44 -5.93 13.37
CA ARG A 136 6.49 -4.94 13.10
C ARG A 136 6.46 -4.53 11.63
N GLN A 137 6.26 -3.25 11.38
CA GLN A 137 6.16 -2.68 10.05
C GLN A 137 7.31 -1.72 9.77
N ARG A 138 7.83 -1.77 8.54
CA ARG A 138 8.91 -0.91 8.09
C ARG A 138 8.38 0.49 7.81
N THR A 139 8.99 1.51 8.41
CA THR A 139 8.76 2.91 8.04
C THR A 139 9.88 3.41 7.14
N ILE A 140 9.55 4.32 6.22
CA ILE A 140 10.48 4.96 5.30
C ILE A 140 10.25 6.46 5.39
N VAL A 141 11.25 7.16 5.91
CA VAL A 141 11.24 8.62 6.10
C VAL A 141 12.23 9.24 5.13
N THR A 142 11.78 10.22 4.35
CA THR A 142 12.66 10.99 3.45
C THR A 142 12.54 12.47 3.70
N TYR A 143 13.65 13.19 3.70
CA TYR A 143 13.68 14.64 3.90
C TYR A 143 14.94 15.26 3.28
N PRO A 144 14.96 16.58 3.00
CA PRO A 144 16.15 17.24 2.46
C PRO A 144 17.38 17.05 3.35
N THR A 145 18.52 16.66 2.79
CA THR A 145 19.72 16.30 3.60
C THR A 145 20.21 17.42 4.51
N ASN A 146 20.06 18.68 4.07
CA ASN A 146 20.46 19.87 4.83
C ASN A 146 19.25 20.54 5.53
N ALA A 147 18.22 19.75 5.84
CA ALA A 147 17.00 20.24 6.47
C ALA A 147 17.27 20.86 7.85
N LYS A 148 16.51 21.92 8.15
CA LYS A 148 16.43 22.51 9.49
C LYS A 148 15.46 21.70 10.36
N THR A 149 15.45 21.99 11.66
CA THR A 149 14.37 21.55 12.57
C THR A 149 13.03 22.17 12.17
N GLN A 150 11.92 21.57 12.60
CA GLN A 150 10.55 22.05 12.38
C GLN A 150 10.10 22.06 10.90
N LEU A 151 10.36 20.96 10.19
CA LEU A 151 9.91 20.72 8.82
C LEU A 151 8.38 20.55 8.76
N PRO A 152 7.72 21.06 7.71
CA PRO A 152 6.41 20.55 7.34
C PRO A 152 6.55 19.08 6.89
N ALA A 153 5.49 18.30 7.05
CA ALA A 153 5.51 16.89 6.70
C ALA A 153 4.30 16.45 5.87
N ILE A 154 4.52 15.40 5.10
CA ILE A 154 3.51 14.65 4.35
C ILE A 154 3.48 13.23 4.92
N PHE A 155 2.34 12.82 5.48
CA PHE A 155 2.09 11.41 5.76
C PHE A 155 1.35 10.77 4.60
N MET A 156 1.87 9.65 4.09
CA MET A 156 1.36 9.02 2.89
C MET A 156 0.49 7.80 3.20
N LEU A 157 -0.73 7.81 2.66
CA LEU A 157 -1.65 6.66 2.67
C LEU A 157 -1.67 6.02 1.28
N GLN A 158 -1.19 4.78 1.18
CA GLN A 158 -1.13 4.04 -0.09
C GLN A 158 -2.51 3.50 -0.51
N GLY A 159 -2.63 3.13 -1.78
CA GLY A 159 -3.82 2.49 -2.34
C GLY A 159 -4.04 1.06 -1.84
N LEU A 160 -5.09 0.40 -2.31
CA LEU A 160 -5.56 -0.91 -1.83
C LEU A 160 -4.51 -2.05 -1.97
N SER A 161 -3.70 -2.03 -3.03
CA SER A 161 -2.85 -3.16 -3.43
C SER A 161 -1.85 -3.60 -2.35
N CYS A 162 -1.62 -4.92 -2.27
CA CYS A 162 -0.48 -5.53 -1.61
C CYS A 162 0.77 -5.32 -2.47
N SER A 163 1.35 -4.14 -2.36
CA SER A 163 2.56 -3.76 -3.07
C SER A 163 3.36 -2.83 -2.19
N SER A 164 4.68 -2.98 -2.22
CA SER A 164 5.57 -2.08 -1.49
C SER A 164 5.33 -0.62 -1.88
N ILE A 165 5.46 0.29 -0.92
CA ILE A 165 5.42 1.75 -1.13
C ILE A 165 6.81 2.34 -1.40
N GLU A 166 7.87 1.56 -1.20
CA GLU A 166 9.25 1.97 -1.44
C GLU A 166 9.57 2.23 -2.93
N SER A 167 10.27 3.34 -3.19
CA SER A 167 10.77 3.68 -4.52
C SER A 167 12.11 3.01 -4.79
N LEU A 168 12.05 1.81 -5.37
CA LEU A 168 13.24 1.04 -5.77
C LEU A 168 13.68 1.40 -7.20
N PRO A 169 14.98 1.35 -7.53
CA PRO A 169 15.51 1.73 -8.86
C PRO A 169 14.83 1.04 -10.05
N ASN A 170 14.42 -0.23 -9.90
CA ASN A 170 13.79 -1.02 -10.96
C ASN A 170 12.27 -0.84 -11.05
N ARG A 171 11.66 -0.01 -10.18
CA ARG A 171 10.21 0.25 -10.18
C ARG A 171 9.93 1.54 -10.94
N THR A 172 9.47 1.40 -12.17
CA THR A 172 9.34 2.54 -13.12
C THR A 172 7.89 2.89 -13.47
N SER A 173 6.91 2.32 -12.76
CA SER A 173 5.50 2.69 -12.92
C SER A 173 5.29 4.19 -12.73
N ASN A 174 4.28 4.75 -13.39
CA ASN A 174 4.00 6.19 -13.29
C ASN A 174 3.55 6.61 -11.88
N TYR A 175 2.91 5.72 -11.12
CA TYR A 175 2.68 5.92 -9.69
C TYR A 175 3.98 6.07 -8.89
N ILE A 176 5.00 5.24 -9.15
CA ILE A 176 6.31 5.38 -8.46
C ILE A 176 7.05 6.63 -8.91
N LYS A 177 6.92 7.07 -10.17
CA LYS A 177 7.44 8.37 -10.62
C LYS A 177 6.76 9.53 -9.90
N LEU A 178 5.44 9.47 -9.74
CA LEU A 178 4.66 10.44 -8.95
C LEU A 178 5.16 10.51 -7.51
N LEU A 179 5.25 9.38 -6.82
CA LEU A 179 5.78 9.31 -5.46
C LEU A 179 7.20 9.89 -5.37
N THR A 180 8.08 9.46 -6.26
CA THR A 180 9.47 9.94 -6.32
C THR A 180 9.53 11.45 -6.49
N GLN A 181 8.63 12.03 -7.29
CA GLN A 181 8.59 13.47 -7.48
C GLN A 181 8.07 14.22 -6.24
N ILE A 182 7.08 13.67 -5.53
CA ILE A 182 6.62 14.22 -4.23
C ILE A 182 7.79 14.25 -3.23
N VAL A 183 8.52 13.13 -3.09
CA VAL A 183 9.70 13.04 -2.20
C VAL A 183 10.76 14.08 -2.57
N ARG A 184 11.07 14.20 -3.87
CA ARG A 184 12.19 15.02 -4.33
C ARG A 184 11.90 16.52 -4.41
N GLN A 185 10.64 16.93 -4.50
CA GLN A 185 10.29 18.32 -4.82
C GLN A 185 9.39 19.02 -3.79
N SER A 186 8.89 18.30 -2.78
CA SER A 186 8.03 18.89 -1.75
C SER A 186 8.80 19.81 -0.78
N ASP A 187 10.10 19.58 -0.59
CA ASP A 187 10.92 20.20 0.46
C ASP A 187 10.36 19.93 1.87
N MET A 188 9.74 18.75 2.05
CA MET A 188 9.09 18.30 3.29
C MET A 188 9.70 17.00 3.78
N LEU A 189 9.44 16.67 5.05
CA LEU A 189 9.60 15.30 5.52
C LEU A 189 8.43 14.47 5.00
N VAL A 190 8.70 13.39 4.27
CA VAL A 190 7.68 12.46 3.78
C VAL A 190 7.84 11.13 4.51
N MET A 191 6.80 10.74 5.26
CA MET A 191 6.77 9.47 5.99
C MET A 191 5.80 8.50 5.35
N ARG A 192 6.28 7.28 5.16
CA ARG A 192 5.54 6.13 4.63
C ARG A 192 5.70 4.95 5.58
N VAL A 193 4.73 4.05 5.56
CA VAL A 193 4.81 2.75 6.23
C VAL A 193 4.43 1.66 5.25
N GLU A 194 5.21 0.60 5.23
CA GLU A 194 4.89 -0.61 4.50
C GLU A 194 3.76 -1.37 5.21
N LYS A 195 2.76 -1.82 4.46
CA LYS A 195 1.72 -2.72 4.98
C LYS A 195 2.32 -4.01 5.57
N PRO A 196 1.60 -4.72 6.45
CA PRO A 196 2.02 -6.04 6.90
C PRO A 196 2.31 -6.99 5.72
N GLY A 197 3.48 -7.61 5.74
CA GLY A 197 3.99 -8.51 4.70
C GLY A 197 4.58 -7.84 3.46
N LEU A 198 4.59 -6.50 3.37
CA LEU A 198 5.15 -5.77 2.22
C LEU A 198 6.43 -5.05 2.61
N GLY A 199 7.30 -4.84 1.62
CA GLY A 199 8.66 -4.34 1.89
C GLY A 199 9.26 -5.17 3.03
N ASP A 200 10.00 -4.57 3.95
CA ASP A 200 10.61 -5.33 5.04
C ASP A 200 9.66 -5.63 6.22
N SER A 201 8.38 -5.27 6.14
CA SER A 201 7.40 -5.52 7.21
C SER A 201 7.14 -7.01 7.40
N GLU A 202 6.93 -7.41 8.66
CA GLU A 202 6.43 -8.75 9.01
C GLU A 202 4.95 -8.92 8.63
N GLY A 203 4.48 -10.16 8.62
CA GLY A 203 3.09 -10.52 8.38
C GLY A 203 2.77 -10.95 6.95
N GLU A 204 1.48 -10.99 6.63
CA GLU A 204 0.96 -11.40 5.31
C GLU A 204 -0.18 -10.45 4.94
N CYS A 205 -0.03 -9.73 3.82
CA CYS A 205 -1.03 -8.74 3.39
C CYS A 205 -2.40 -9.36 3.11
N SER A 206 -2.37 -10.57 2.55
CA SER A 206 -3.54 -11.38 2.25
C SER A 206 -4.38 -11.74 3.47
N LYS A 207 -3.79 -11.74 4.66
CA LYS A 207 -4.45 -12.04 5.94
C LYS A 207 -4.76 -10.79 6.75
N THR A 208 -4.27 -9.63 6.32
CA THR A 208 -4.41 -8.36 7.03
C THR A 208 -5.77 -7.74 6.76
N ASP A 209 -6.59 -7.59 7.79
CA ASP A 209 -7.88 -6.92 7.71
C ASP A 209 -7.75 -5.38 7.74
N PHE A 210 -8.88 -4.70 7.59
CA PHE A 210 -8.90 -3.24 7.39
C PHE A 210 -8.55 -2.49 8.68
N LYS A 211 -9.02 -2.97 9.83
CA LYS A 211 -8.71 -2.38 11.14
C LYS A 211 -7.23 -2.52 11.48
N GLN A 212 -6.63 -3.67 11.20
CA GLN A 212 -5.20 -3.88 11.38
C GLN A 212 -4.38 -2.96 10.47
N GLU A 213 -4.78 -2.80 9.20
CA GLU A 213 -4.11 -1.87 8.28
C GLU A 213 -4.19 -0.41 8.76
N ILE A 214 -5.38 0.06 9.15
CA ILE A 214 -5.56 1.43 9.68
C ILE A 214 -4.69 1.64 10.91
N ASN A 215 -4.63 0.67 11.82
CA ASN A 215 -3.85 0.79 13.04
C ASN A 215 -2.34 0.98 12.76
N GLY A 216 -1.80 0.28 11.76
CA GLY A 216 -0.42 0.49 11.31
C GLY A 216 -0.16 1.94 10.83
N TYR A 217 -1.10 2.51 10.07
CA TYR A 217 -1.00 3.93 9.69
C TYR A 217 -1.14 4.87 10.89
N GLU A 218 -2.05 4.60 11.83
CA GLU A 218 -2.23 5.42 13.03
C GLU A 218 -0.97 5.47 13.89
N ARG A 219 -0.35 4.31 14.12
CA ARG A 219 0.89 4.21 14.90
C ARG A 219 2.05 4.95 14.22
N THR A 220 2.09 4.86 12.89
CA THR A 220 3.09 5.58 12.09
C THR A 220 2.87 7.10 12.16
N LEU A 221 1.63 7.57 12.03
CA LEU A 221 1.31 9.00 12.12
C LEU A 221 1.61 9.56 13.50
N GLN A 222 1.30 8.83 14.57
CA GLN A 222 1.68 9.24 15.93
C GLN A 222 3.20 9.39 16.06
N THR A 223 3.96 8.44 15.51
CA THR A 223 5.43 8.52 15.47
C THR A 223 5.91 9.75 14.68
N LEU A 224 5.25 10.10 13.57
CA LEU A 224 5.53 11.33 12.82
C LEU A 224 5.26 12.60 13.62
N MET A 225 4.16 12.63 14.38
CA MET A 225 3.77 13.77 15.20
C MET A 225 4.74 14.00 16.36
N ASP A 226 5.39 12.95 16.85
CA ASP A 226 6.39 12.98 17.92
C ASP A 226 7.83 13.23 17.42
N ASP A 227 8.07 13.26 16.10
CA ASP A 227 9.40 13.50 15.52
C ASP A 227 9.82 14.97 15.72
N GLU A 228 10.90 15.20 16.48
CA GLU A 228 11.41 16.54 16.82
C GLU A 228 11.80 17.39 15.59
N ARG A 229 12.04 16.74 14.44
CA ARG A 229 12.32 17.41 13.18
C ARG A 229 11.07 18.01 12.57
N VAL A 230 9.87 17.57 12.96
CA VAL A 230 8.59 17.95 12.36
C VAL A 230 7.91 19.06 13.17
N ASP A 231 7.29 19.99 12.45
CA ASP A 231 6.31 20.91 13.00
C ASP A 231 4.95 20.22 13.00
N ALA A 232 4.49 19.73 14.16
CA ALA A 232 3.27 18.95 14.28
C ALA A 232 1.99 19.68 13.80
N LYS A 233 2.04 21.02 13.68
CA LYS A 233 0.95 21.83 13.11
C LYS A 233 1.01 21.98 11.60
N ARG A 234 2.03 21.41 10.94
CA ARG A 234 2.23 21.43 9.49
C ARG A 234 2.40 20.03 8.92
N ILE A 235 1.55 19.12 9.37
CA ILE A 235 1.42 17.77 8.82
C ILE A 235 0.19 17.73 7.93
N ILE A 236 0.36 17.29 6.69
CA ILE A 236 -0.75 17.00 5.77
C ILE A 236 -0.79 15.51 5.41
N ILE A 237 -1.96 15.03 5.02
CA ILE A 237 -2.11 13.70 4.43
C ILE A 237 -2.03 13.81 2.90
N TYR A 238 -1.24 12.95 2.27
CA TYR A 238 -1.43 12.60 0.86
C TYR A 238 -1.96 11.16 0.78
N GLY A 239 -3.16 10.99 0.25
CA GLY A 239 -3.75 9.67 0.03
C GLY A 239 -3.96 9.40 -1.45
N ASN A 240 -3.67 8.17 -1.89
CA ASN A 240 -3.97 7.68 -3.23
C ASN A 240 -4.97 6.52 -3.18
N SER A 241 -5.94 6.48 -4.10
CA SER A 241 -6.91 5.38 -4.22
C SER A 241 -7.64 5.14 -2.89
N MET A 242 -7.64 3.92 -2.35
CA MET A 242 -8.17 3.64 -0.99
C MET A 242 -7.61 4.59 0.09
N GLY A 243 -6.31 4.88 0.07
CA GLY A 243 -5.69 5.82 1.02
C GLY A 243 -6.25 7.25 0.90
N SER A 244 -6.74 7.64 -0.28
CA SER A 244 -7.38 8.95 -0.48
C SER A 244 -8.77 9.03 0.19
N ALA A 245 -9.54 7.94 0.14
CA ALA A 245 -10.83 7.85 0.83
C ALA A 245 -10.67 7.77 2.35
N LEU A 246 -9.54 7.25 2.84
CA LEU A 246 -9.20 7.21 4.27
C LEU A 246 -8.63 8.52 4.81
N ALA A 247 -8.06 9.39 3.97
CA ALA A 247 -7.42 10.62 4.41
C ALA A 247 -8.29 11.50 5.33
N PRO A 248 -9.61 11.70 5.08
CA PRO A 248 -10.49 12.43 5.98
C PRO A 248 -10.47 11.93 7.43
N TYR A 249 -10.47 10.61 7.64
CA TYR A 249 -10.45 10.01 8.97
C TYR A 249 -9.22 10.44 9.78
N PHE A 250 -8.04 10.37 9.17
CA PHE A 250 -6.79 10.76 9.83
C PHE A 250 -6.74 12.26 10.10
N VAL A 251 -7.17 13.09 9.14
CA VAL A 251 -7.24 14.55 9.34
C VAL A 251 -8.18 14.92 10.47
N ASN A 252 -9.38 14.31 10.53
CA ASN A 252 -10.35 14.57 11.57
C ASN A 252 -9.86 14.12 12.95
N LYS A 253 -9.32 12.90 13.04
CA LYS A 253 -8.92 12.29 14.31
C LYS A 253 -7.71 12.99 14.94
N TYR A 254 -6.77 13.45 14.13
CA TYR A 254 -5.49 14.02 14.59
C TYR A 254 -5.37 15.53 14.39
N ASP A 255 -6.45 16.22 13.96
CA ASP A 255 -6.47 17.68 13.74
C ASP A 255 -5.31 18.16 12.85
N LEU A 256 -5.16 17.51 11.69
CA LEU A 256 -4.05 17.75 10.76
C LEU A 256 -4.30 18.98 9.86
N ASN A 257 -3.23 19.56 9.32
CA ASN A 257 -3.24 20.84 8.62
C ASN A 257 -3.96 20.81 7.26
N GLY A 258 -4.21 19.63 6.69
CA GLY A 258 -4.92 19.47 5.42
C GLY A 258 -4.74 18.10 4.79
N LEU A 259 -5.45 17.89 3.68
CA LEU A 259 -5.29 16.68 2.88
C LEU A 259 -5.27 16.94 1.37
N ILE A 260 -4.50 16.11 0.69
CA ILE A 260 -4.50 15.94 -0.75
C ILE A 260 -5.01 14.53 -1.05
N SER A 261 -6.14 14.47 -1.75
CA SER A 261 -6.84 13.25 -2.11
C SER A 261 -6.70 12.99 -3.60
N ASP A 262 -6.16 11.83 -3.98
CA ASP A 262 -5.83 11.49 -5.37
C ASP A 262 -6.51 10.19 -5.81
N GLY A 263 -7.56 10.31 -6.63
CA GLY A 263 -8.38 9.17 -7.07
C GLY A 263 -9.25 8.58 -5.97
N THR A 264 -10.16 9.40 -5.40
CA THR A 264 -11.03 9.02 -4.27
C THR A 264 -12.43 8.59 -4.68
N PHE A 265 -13.11 7.92 -3.75
CA PHE A 265 -14.56 7.67 -3.75
C PHE A 265 -15.21 8.28 -2.50
N PHE A 266 -16.55 8.28 -2.46
CA PHE A 266 -17.36 8.90 -1.40
C PHE A 266 -18.34 7.90 -0.76
N ARG A 267 -19.01 7.10 -1.58
CA ARG A 267 -20.06 6.16 -1.18
C ARG A 267 -19.52 4.94 -0.43
N SER A 268 -20.44 4.10 0.06
CA SER A 268 -20.06 2.81 0.63
C SER A 268 -19.37 1.91 -0.40
N TRP A 269 -18.61 0.91 0.07
CA TRP A 269 -17.93 -0.02 -0.82
C TRP A 269 -18.90 -0.79 -1.72
N PHE A 270 -20.09 -1.15 -1.22
CA PHE A 270 -21.14 -1.82 -1.99
C PHE A 270 -21.63 -0.97 -3.16
N GLU A 271 -21.94 0.31 -2.91
CA GLU A 271 -22.34 1.23 -3.98
C GLU A 271 -21.21 1.44 -4.99
N HIS A 272 -19.97 1.60 -4.50
CA HIS A 272 -18.78 1.72 -5.34
C HIS A 272 -18.61 0.50 -6.25
N MET A 273 -18.76 -0.71 -5.70
CA MET A 273 -18.64 -1.96 -6.45
C MET A 273 -19.74 -2.14 -7.51
N LEU A 274 -20.98 -1.81 -7.20
CA LEU A 274 -22.05 -1.89 -8.21
C LEU A 274 -21.83 -0.89 -9.35
N GLU A 275 -21.35 0.31 -9.05
CA GLU A 275 -21.06 1.32 -10.05
C GLU A 275 -19.90 0.90 -10.97
N ILE A 276 -18.78 0.44 -10.39
CA ILE A 276 -17.62 0.04 -11.18
C ILE A 276 -17.93 -1.19 -12.05
N GLU A 277 -18.70 -2.17 -11.58
CA GLU A 277 -19.07 -3.32 -12.40
C GLU A 277 -19.90 -2.92 -13.62
N ARG A 278 -20.95 -2.11 -13.42
CA ARG A 278 -21.75 -1.61 -14.54
C ARG A 278 -20.87 -0.88 -15.55
N ARG A 279 -19.93 -0.05 -15.07
CA ARG A 279 -18.99 0.67 -15.93
C ARG A 279 -18.07 -0.28 -16.70
N ILE A 280 -17.50 -1.28 -16.03
CA ILE A 280 -16.68 -2.33 -16.66
C ILE A 280 -17.47 -3.00 -17.78
N LYS A 281 -18.73 -3.38 -17.55
CA LYS A 281 -19.55 -4.02 -18.59
C LYS A 281 -19.84 -3.10 -19.77
N VAL A 282 -20.06 -1.81 -19.53
CA VAL A 282 -20.19 -0.81 -20.62
C VAL A 282 -18.90 -0.74 -21.44
N MET A 283 -17.74 -0.68 -20.79
CA MET A 283 -16.44 -0.62 -21.46
C MET A 283 -16.08 -1.93 -22.19
N GLN A 284 -16.65 -3.06 -21.75
CA GLN A 284 -16.59 -4.34 -22.45
C GLN A 284 -17.53 -4.41 -23.67
N GLY A 285 -18.34 -3.38 -23.93
CA GLY A 285 -19.21 -3.28 -25.10
C GLY A 285 -20.53 -4.07 -24.98
N LEU A 286 -20.94 -4.45 -23.76
CA LEU A 286 -22.20 -5.17 -23.57
C LEU A 286 -23.42 -4.25 -23.83
N SER A 287 -24.53 -4.85 -24.26
CA SER A 287 -25.79 -4.11 -24.43
C SER A 287 -26.37 -3.72 -23.07
N GLN A 288 -27.13 -2.61 -23.01
CA GLN A 288 -27.76 -2.18 -21.74
C GLN A 288 -28.74 -3.22 -21.17
N SER A 289 -29.32 -4.05 -22.03
CA SER A 289 -30.16 -5.19 -21.61
C SER A 289 -29.32 -6.24 -20.88
N ASP A 290 -28.20 -6.68 -21.48
CA ASP A 290 -27.31 -7.68 -20.89
C ASP A 290 -26.72 -7.18 -19.57
N ILE A 291 -26.30 -5.91 -19.54
CA ILE A 291 -25.77 -5.28 -18.32
C ILE A 291 -26.82 -5.29 -17.23
N THR A 292 -28.06 -4.89 -17.54
CA THR A 292 -29.15 -4.88 -16.54
C THR A 292 -29.47 -6.28 -16.03
N GLN A 293 -29.47 -7.27 -16.91
CA GLN A 293 -29.63 -8.67 -16.52
C GLN A 293 -28.51 -9.13 -15.58
N GLN A 294 -27.25 -8.90 -15.94
CA GLN A 294 -26.10 -9.30 -15.13
C GLN A 294 -26.04 -8.56 -13.78
N MET A 295 -26.36 -7.26 -13.76
CA MET A 295 -26.44 -6.51 -12.52
C MET A 295 -27.49 -7.11 -11.58
N ASN A 296 -28.69 -7.40 -12.07
CA ASN A 296 -29.80 -7.90 -11.25
C ASN A 296 -29.61 -9.36 -10.82
N GLN A 297 -29.12 -10.22 -11.71
CA GLN A 297 -29.05 -11.66 -11.48
C GLN A 297 -27.73 -12.12 -10.85
N ALA A 298 -26.66 -11.33 -10.98
CA ALA A 298 -25.34 -11.72 -10.52
C ALA A 298 -24.67 -10.69 -9.60
N TYR A 299 -24.36 -9.49 -10.10
CA TYR A 299 -23.51 -8.56 -9.34
C TYR A 299 -24.18 -8.02 -8.08
N ILE A 300 -25.47 -7.67 -8.12
CA ILE A 300 -26.22 -7.25 -6.92
C ILE A 300 -26.25 -8.39 -5.89
N PRO A 301 -26.72 -9.61 -6.19
CA PRO A 301 -26.68 -10.72 -5.24
C PRO A 301 -25.28 -11.02 -4.70
N LEU A 302 -24.27 -11.02 -5.56
CA LEU A 302 -22.88 -11.33 -5.21
C LEU A 302 -22.33 -10.33 -4.18
N TYR A 303 -22.39 -9.03 -4.49
CA TYR A 303 -21.85 -8.01 -3.59
C TYR A 303 -22.75 -7.74 -2.39
N TYR A 304 -24.07 -7.93 -2.50
CA TYR A 304 -24.96 -7.82 -1.35
C TYR A 304 -24.69 -8.93 -0.34
N GLY A 305 -24.59 -10.18 -0.81
CA GLY A 305 -24.25 -11.31 0.02
C GLY A 305 -22.88 -11.16 0.69
N MET A 306 -21.88 -10.72 -0.09
CA MET A 306 -20.51 -10.59 0.42
C MET A 306 -20.36 -9.39 1.37
N LEU A 307 -20.82 -8.20 0.99
CA LEU A 307 -20.55 -6.98 1.76
C LEU A 307 -21.58 -6.70 2.86
N ILE A 308 -22.86 -7.02 2.61
CA ILE A 308 -23.96 -6.72 3.55
C ILE A 308 -24.26 -7.93 4.44
N GLN A 309 -24.36 -9.13 3.85
CA GLN A 309 -24.60 -10.36 4.61
C GLN A 309 -23.31 -11.00 5.15
N LYS A 310 -22.14 -10.44 4.83
CA LYS A 310 -20.83 -10.84 5.33
C LYS A 310 -20.47 -12.30 5.01
N GLN A 311 -20.93 -12.80 3.87
CA GLN A 311 -20.65 -14.16 3.38
C GLN A 311 -19.35 -14.20 2.55
N SER A 312 -18.71 -15.36 2.48
CA SER A 312 -17.62 -15.55 1.51
C SER A 312 -18.18 -15.75 0.10
N TYR A 313 -17.36 -15.52 -0.94
CA TYR A 313 -17.75 -15.89 -2.30
C TYR A 313 -17.94 -17.41 -2.45
N ALA A 314 -17.22 -18.23 -1.67
CA ALA A 314 -17.44 -19.67 -1.63
C ALA A 314 -18.89 -20.02 -1.24
N ASP A 315 -19.38 -19.45 -0.14
CA ASP A 315 -20.73 -19.71 0.37
C ASP A 315 -21.79 -19.25 -0.62
N LEU A 316 -21.59 -18.06 -1.22
CA LEU A 316 -22.50 -17.50 -2.21
C LEU A 316 -22.57 -18.36 -3.47
N ILE A 317 -21.44 -18.85 -3.96
CA ILE A 317 -21.37 -19.72 -5.13
C ILE A 317 -21.94 -21.11 -4.84
N GLN A 318 -21.71 -21.65 -3.64
CA GLN A 318 -22.33 -22.91 -3.23
C GLN A 318 -23.85 -22.80 -3.22
N ASN A 319 -24.39 -21.68 -2.73
CA ASN A 319 -25.83 -21.43 -2.68
C ASN A 319 -26.44 -21.08 -4.05
N ASN A 320 -25.68 -20.39 -4.91
CA ASN A 320 -26.09 -20.03 -6.26
C ASN A 320 -24.90 -20.23 -7.24
N PRO A 321 -24.78 -21.42 -7.85
CA PRO A 321 -23.68 -21.74 -8.75
C PRO A 321 -23.55 -20.81 -9.98
N LEU A 322 -24.62 -20.10 -10.36
CA LEU A 322 -24.58 -19.09 -11.43
C LEU A 322 -23.56 -17.99 -11.13
N LEU A 323 -23.33 -17.67 -9.86
CA LEU A 323 -22.44 -16.58 -9.46
C LEU A 323 -20.97 -16.87 -9.76
N ALA A 324 -20.59 -18.15 -9.94
CA ALA A 324 -19.21 -18.55 -10.21
C ALA A 324 -18.62 -17.87 -11.45
N GLN A 325 -19.41 -17.72 -12.51
CA GLN A 325 -18.94 -17.09 -13.76
C GLN A 325 -18.75 -15.56 -13.66
N TYR A 326 -19.30 -14.93 -12.62
CA TYR A 326 -19.24 -13.48 -12.42
C TYR A 326 -18.27 -13.09 -11.30
N ASN A 327 -17.85 -14.04 -10.46
CA ASN A 327 -16.81 -13.82 -9.48
C ASN A 327 -15.42 -14.04 -10.11
N TYR A 328 -14.69 -12.95 -10.32
CA TYR A 328 -13.30 -12.97 -10.76
C TYR A 328 -12.31 -12.82 -9.58
N HIS A 329 -12.81 -12.88 -8.34
CA HIS A 329 -11.99 -12.83 -7.13
C HIS A 329 -11.71 -14.24 -6.57
N GLY A 330 -10.83 -14.33 -5.58
CA GLY A 330 -10.61 -15.57 -4.84
C GLY A 330 -11.83 -15.92 -4.00
N LEU A 331 -12.09 -17.21 -3.75
CA LEU A 331 -13.28 -17.66 -3.00
C LEU A 331 -13.39 -17.08 -1.58
N GLN A 332 -12.26 -16.69 -1.00
CA GLN A 332 -12.13 -16.08 0.34
C GLN A 332 -11.44 -14.71 0.31
N HIS A 333 -11.18 -14.15 -0.89
CA HIS A 333 -10.42 -12.91 -1.05
C HIS A 333 -11.01 -12.04 -2.15
N MET A 334 -11.10 -10.73 -1.93
CA MET A 334 -11.42 -9.74 -2.95
C MET A 334 -10.16 -8.91 -3.20
N TYR A 335 -9.75 -8.73 -4.45
CA TYR A 335 -8.49 -8.05 -4.81
C TYR A 335 -7.26 -8.46 -3.98
N GLY A 336 -7.17 -9.74 -3.58
CA GLY A 336 -6.06 -10.28 -2.79
C GLY A 336 -6.12 -9.99 -1.28
N ARG A 337 -7.17 -9.33 -0.77
CA ARG A 337 -7.39 -9.05 0.65
C ARG A 337 -8.51 -9.94 1.21
N PRO A 338 -8.50 -10.27 2.52
CA PRO A 338 -9.43 -11.24 3.08
C PRO A 338 -10.86 -10.67 3.11
N MET A 339 -11.89 -11.52 3.14
CA MET A 339 -13.30 -11.04 3.23
C MET A 339 -13.51 -10.09 4.42
N SER A 340 -12.87 -10.35 5.56
CA SER A 340 -12.93 -9.50 6.75
C SER A 340 -12.49 -8.05 6.49
N TYR A 341 -11.53 -7.83 5.60
CA TYR A 341 -11.12 -6.49 5.17
C TYR A 341 -12.32 -5.73 4.60
N TYR A 342 -13.03 -6.32 3.63
CA TYR A 342 -14.13 -5.64 2.95
C TYR A 342 -15.41 -5.58 3.76
N HIS A 343 -15.63 -6.56 4.64
CA HIS A 343 -16.69 -6.49 5.63
C HIS A 343 -16.54 -5.23 6.49
N GLN A 344 -15.31 -4.94 6.94
CA GLN A 344 -15.01 -3.77 7.76
C GLN A 344 -14.99 -2.47 6.94
N VAL A 345 -14.48 -2.49 5.70
CA VAL A 345 -14.56 -1.34 4.77
C VAL A 345 -16.02 -0.97 4.51
N GLN A 346 -16.89 -1.95 4.30
CA GLN A 346 -18.32 -1.71 4.08
C GLN A 346 -19.00 -1.03 5.27
N ASP A 347 -18.57 -1.34 6.50
CA ASP A 347 -19.12 -0.75 7.72
C ASP A 347 -18.51 0.62 8.04
N PHE A 348 -17.48 1.04 7.30
CA PHE A 348 -16.80 2.31 7.50
C PHE A 348 -17.54 3.46 6.80
N ASP A 349 -17.86 4.51 7.56
CA ASP A 349 -18.61 5.67 7.07
C ASP A 349 -17.71 6.71 6.38
N PHE A 350 -17.29 6.40 5.14
CA PHE A 350 -16.48 7.31 4.33
C PHE A 350 -17.14 8.68 4.11
N ALA A 351 -18.44 8.69 3.80
CA ALA A 351 -19.19 9.91 3.55
C ALA A 351 -19.25 10.81 4.79
N GLY A 352 -19.49 10.21 5.97
CA GLY A 352 -19.46 10.91 7.25
C GLY A 352 -18.10 11.47 7.60
N GLU A 353 -17.01 10.75 7.30
CA GLU A 353 -15.66 11.28 7.50
C GLU A 353 -15.37 12.48 6.59
N TRP A 354 -15.79 12.43 5.32
CA TRP A 354 -15.73 13.58 4.42
C TRP A 354 -16.52 14.78 4.96
N GLN A 355 -17.73 14.57 5.47
CA GLN A 355 -18.58 15.64 6.00
C GLN A 355 -17.95 16.37 7.20
N LYS A 356 -17.14 15.67 8.00
CA LYS A 356 -16.51 16.22 9.22
C LYS A 356 -15.30 17.12 8.92
N VAL A 357 -14.65 16.98 7.76
CA VAL A 357 -13.38 17.67 7.46
C VAL A 357 -13.52 19.18 7.50
N LYS A 358 -12.76 19.82 8.40
CA LYS A 358 -12.64 21.29 8.49
C LYS A 358 -11.34 21.84 7.92
N ALA A 359 -10.30 21.01 7.86
CA ALA A 359 -9.03 21.39 7.27
C ALA A 359 -9.15 21.65 5.75
N PRO A 360 -8.25 22.43 5.15
CA PRO A 360 -8.19 22.60 3.71
C PRO A 360 -8.06 21.29 2.93
N VAL A 361 -8.76 21.19 1.81
CA VAL A 361 -8.86 19.98 0.97
C VAL A 361 -8.44 20.27 -0.46
N ARG A 362 -7.62 19.38 -1.04
CA ARG A 362 -7.28 19.36 -2.47
C ARG A 362 -7.59 17.99 -3.04
N ILE A 363 -8.34 17.93 -4.14
CA ILE A 363 -8.79 16.68 -4.75
C ILE A 363 -8.30 16.65 -6.19
N ARG A 364 -7.49 15.65 -6.54
CA ARG A 364 -7.13 15.35 -7.92
C ARG A 364 -7.94 14.15 -8.40
N ARG A 365 -8.56 14.30 -9.57
CA ARG A 365 -9.19 13.20 -10.30
C ARG A 365 -8.63 13.13 -11.71
N GLY A 366 -8.33 11.93 -12.19
CA GLY A 366 -8.08 11.72 -13.61
C GLY A 366 -9.38 11.69 -14.43
N GLN A 367 -9.43 12.40 -15.55
CA GLN A 367 -10.60 12.37 -16.44
C GLN A 367 -10.93 10.95 -16.92
N TYR A 368 -9.91 10.14 -17.17
CA TYR A 368 -9.99 8.75 -17.63
C TYR A 368 -9.82 7.75 -16.49
N ASP A 369 -9.92 8.20 -15.24
CA ASP A 369 -10.08 7.30 -14.10
C ASP A 369 -11.45 6.62 -14.22
N TRP A 370 -11.40 5.35 -14.63
CA TRP A 370 -12.55 4.48 -14.74
C TRP A 370 -12.77 3.66 -13.46
N ILE A 371 -11.82 3.64 -12.53
CA ILE A 371 -11.94 2.97 -11.23
C ILE A 371 -12.85 3.79 -10.31
N MET A 372 -12.61 5.10 -10.24
CA MET A 372 -13.31 6.01 -9.33
C MET A 372 -14.34 6.87 -10.07
N SER A 373 -15.47 7.15 -9.43
CA SER A 373 -16.52 7.97 -10.04
C SER A 373 -16.18 9.45 -10.03
N GLU A 374 -16.48 10.13 -11.14
CA GLU A 374 -16.50 11.59 -11.11
C GLU A 374 -17.58 12.12 -10.17
N SER A 375 -18.72 11.45 -10.10
CA SER A 375 -19.84 11.83 -9.23
C SER A 375 -19.42 11.87 -7.76
N ASP A 376 -18.56 10.95 -7.32
CA ASP A 376 -18.04 10.94 -5.94
C ASP A 376 -17.27 12.21 -5.61
N ASN A 377 -16.45 12.70 -6.54
CA ASN A 377 -15.64 13.89 -6.35
C ASN A 377 -16.52 15.14 -6.23
N HIS A 378 -17.59 15.24 -7.03
CA HIS A 378 -18.56 16.34 -6.92
C HIS A 378 -19.36 16.27 -5.62
N MET A 379 -19.80 15.08 -5.20
CA MET A 379 -20.49 14.89 -3.90
C MET A 379 -19.60 15.27 -2.72
N ILE A 380 -18.30 14.97 -2.76
CA ILE A 380 -17.35 15.40 -1.72
C ILE A 380 -17.31 16.92 -1.64
N VAL A 381 -17.11 17.61 -2.77
CA VAL A 381 -17.03 19.08 -2.81
C VAL A 381 -18.32 19.72 -2.30
N GLU A 382 -19.48 19.22 -2.71
CA GLU A 382 -20.78 19.70 -2.26
C GLU A 382 -20.97 19.49 -0.75
N THR A 383 -20.64 18.29 -0.26
CA THR A 383 -20.76 17.91 1.16
C THR A 383 -19.88 18.79 2.04
N LEU A 384 -18.62 19.00 1.66
CA LEU A 384 -17.68 19.85 2.39
C LEU A 384 -18.17 21.31 2.46
N LYS A 385 -18.62 21.87 1.32
CA LYS A 385 -19.15 23.24 1.25
C LYS A 385 -20.40 23.41 2.11
N LYS A 386 -21.33 22.46 2.06
CA LYS A 386 -22.52 22.45 2.92
C LYS A 386 -22.17 22.35 4.40
N ALA A 387 -21.11 21.62 4.75
CA ALA A 387 -20.59 21.52 6.11
C ALA A 387 -19.74 22.73 6.56
N GLY A 388 -19.65 23.78 5.73
CA GLY A 388 -18.95 25.03 6.03
C GLY A 388 -17.47 25.06 5.69
N ASN A 389 -16.92 23.99 5.07
CA ASN A 389 -15.54 24.00 4.59
C ASN A 389 -15.47 24.60 3.18
N THR A 390 -14.97 25.82 3.09
CA THR A 390 -14.87 26.58 1.84
C THR A 390 -13.50 26.48 1.17
N ASN A 391 -12.48 25.94 1.85
CA ASN A 391 -11.12 25.80 1.31
C ASN A 391 -10.96 24.43 0.64
N VAL A 392 -11.73 24.22 -0.44
CA VAL A 392 -11.80 22.96 -1.18
C VAL A 392 -11.52 23.23 -2.66
N GLU A 393 -10.54 22.53 -3.22
CA GLU A 393 -10.21 22.58 -4.65
C GLU A 393 -10.36 21.18 -5.26
N LEU A 394 -11.03 21.09 -6.42
CA LEU A 394 -11.11 19.88 -7.24
C LEU A 394 -10.46 20.16 -8.60
N ALA A 395 -9.44 19.39 -8.95
CA ALA A 395 -8.81 19.39 -10.26
C ALA A 395 -9.09 18.09 -11.01
N ILE A 396 -9.81 18.19 -12.12
CA ILE A 396 -9.99 17.08 -13.07
C ILE A 396 -8.93 17.19 -14.15
N ILE A 397 -7.99 16.24 -14.17
CA ILE A 397 -6.84 16.27 -15.07
C ILE A 397 -7.18 15.56 -16.38
N PRO A 398 -7.14 16.26 -17.54
CA PRO A 398 -7.45 15.65 -18.82
C PRO A 398 -6.57 14.43 -19.10
N LYS A 399 -7.17 13.39 -19.69
CA LYS A 399 -6.49 12.15 -20.13
C LYS A 399 -5.84 11.28 -19.05
N LEU A 400 -5.76 11.76 -17.81
CA LEU A 400 -5.15 11.03 -16.70
C LEU A 400 -6.05 9.90 -16.25
N ASP A 401 -5.48 8.72 -16.04
CA ASP A 401 -6.12 7.56 -15.45
C ASP A 401 -5.86 7.44 -13.93
N HIS A 402 -6.28 6.31 -13.35
CA HIS A 402 -6.13 6.05 -11.92
C HIS A 402 -4.66 5.90 -11.47
N TRP A 403 -3.76 5.49 -12.35
CA TRP A 403 -2.36 5.17 -12.05
C TRP A 403 -1.38 6.28 -12.43
N ALA A 404 -1.88 7.52 -12.52
CA ALA A 404 -1.14 8.69 -12.94
C ALA A 404 -0.52 8.56 -14.36
N THR A 405 -1.23 7.88 -15.26
CA THR A 405 -0.82 7.68 -16.65
C THR A 405 -1.77 8.41 -17.59
N LEU A 406 -1.23 9.10 -18.59
CA LEU A 406 -2.03 9.75 -19.63
C LEU A 406 -2.33 8.76 -20.76
N HIS A 407 -3.59 8.67 -21.17
CA HIS A 407 -4.04 7.85 -22.30
C HIS A 407 -4.77 8.69 -23.35
N GLU A 408 -4.82 8.20 -24.59
CA GLU A 408 -5.59 8.86 -25.65
C GLU A 408 -7.11 8.77 -25.45
N SER A 409 -7.56 7.71 -24.77
CA SER A 409 -8.97 7.44 -24.46
C SER A 409 -9.09 6.66 -23.14
N PRO A 410 -10.26 6.66 -22.48
CA PRO A 410 -10.50 5.82 -21.32
C PRO A 410 -10.42 4.32 -21.67
N ASP A 411 -10.83 3.92 -22.88
CA ASP A 411 -10.69 2.54 -23.36
C ASP A 411 -9.24 2.07 -23.45
N ASN A 412 -8.32 2.96 -23.81
CA ASN A 412 -6.90 2.62 -23.85
C ASN A 412 -6.36 2.33 -22.43
N SER A 413 -6.79 3.08 -21.41
CA SER A 413 -6.44 2.80 -20.00
C SER A 413 -7.07 1.47 -19.54
N PHE A 414 -8.37 1.27 -19.80
CA PHE A 414 -9.09 0.05 -19.41
C PHE A 414 -8.50 -1.22 -20.02
N ASN A 415 -8.07 -1.17 -21.28
CA ASN A 415 -7.44 -2.31 -21.96
C ASN A 415 -5.92 -2.43 -21.69
N GLY A 416 -5.38 -1.63 -20.77
CA GLY A 416 -3.96 -1.70 -20.38
C GLY A 416 -2.98 -1.34 -21.50
N LYS A 417 -3.41 -0.54 -22.50
CA LYS A 417 -2.48 -0.07 -23.54
C LYS A 417 -1.45 0.85 -22.90
N PRO A 418 -0.16 0.83 -23.32
CA PRO A 418 0.84 1.74 -22.81
C PRO A 418 0.39 3.20 -22.90
N GLY A 419 0.56 3.96 -21.83
CA GLY A 419 0.31 5.40 -21.78
C GLY A 419 1.58 6.18 -21.45
N THR A 420 1.45 7.49 -21.26
CA THR A 420 2.60 8.39 -21.06
C THR A 420 2.64 8.99 -19.66
N TRP A 421 3.86 9.31 -19.22
CA TRP A 421 4.11 10.05 -17.99
C TRP A 421 4.16 11.55 -18.28
N ASP A 422 3.54 12.35 -17.42
CA ASP A 422 3.68 13.81 -17.43
C ASP A 422 4.04 14.32 -16.02
N PRO A 423 5.23 14.90 -15.81
CA PRO A 423 5.63 15.51 -14.55
C PRO A 423 4.67 16.58 -14.02
N ALA A 424 3.88 17.23 -14.89
CA ALA A 424 2.90 18.23 -14.48
C ALA A 424 1.84 17.66 -13.52
N THR A 425 1.51 16.37 -13.68
CA THR A 425 0.55 15.68 -12.81
C THR A 425 1.04 15.65 -11.36
N ALA A 426 2.32 15.37 -11.14
CA ALA A 426 2.96 15.38 -9.83
C ALA A 426 3.27 16.79 -9.32
N ASN A 427 3.64 17.72 -10.21
CA ASN A 427 3.87 19.12 -9.87
C ASN A 427 2.65 19.77 -9.19
N LEU A 428 1.44 19.40 -9.60
CA LEU A 428 0.22 19.88 -8.96
C LEU A 428 0.14 19.45 -7.49
N ILE A 429 0.42 18.18 -7.18
CA ILE A 429 0.41 17.67 -5.81
C ILE A 429 1.50 18.34 -4.97
N VAL A 430 2.70 18.50 -5.53
CA VAL A 430 3.82 19.21 -4.87
C VAL A 430 3.44 20.67 -4.58
N LYS A 431 2.84 21.36 -5.55
CA LYS A 431 2.34 22.73 -5.39
C LYS A 431 1.33 22.81 -4.26
N TRP A 432 0.31 21.97 -4.27
CA TRP A 432 -0.71 21.93 -3.23
C TRP A 432 -0.12 21.62 -1.85
N ALA A 433 0.83 20.68 -1.75
CA ALA A 433 1.49 20.39 -0.49
C ALA A 433 2.15 21.65 0.09
N LYS A 434 2.92 22.37 -0.75
CA LYS A 434 3.58 23.63 -0.38
C LYS A 434 2.58 24.73 0.01
N GLU A 435 1.45 24.83 -0.68
CA GLU A 435 0.38 25.79 -0.36
C GLU A 435 -0.28 25.50 0.98
N LEU A 436 -0.63 24.23 1.23
CA LEU A 436 -1.27 23.80 2.48
C LEU A 436 -0.36 24.01 3.69
N ASN A 437 0.95 23.81 3.55
CA ASN A 437 1.94 23.98 4.61
C ASN A 437 2.66 25.35 4.59
N LYS A 438 2.13 26.32 3.83
CA LYS A 438 2.65 27.69 3.80
C LYS A 438 2.36 28.38 5.15
N ARG A 439 3.36 29.12 5.66
CA ARG A 439 3.21 29.97 6.84
C ARG A 439 2.51 31.28 6.52
#